data_AF-A0AAD7BZ02-F1
#
_entry.id   AF-A0AAD7BZ02-F1
#
_cell.length_a   1.000
_cell.length_b   1.000
_cell.length_c   1.000
_cell.angle_alpha   90.00
_cell.angle_beta   90.00
_cell.angle_gamma   90.00
#
_symmetry.space_group_name_H-M   'P 1'
#
loop_
_entity.id
_entity.type
_entity.pdbx_description
1 polymer ?
#
loop_
_entity_poly.entity_id
_entity_poly.type
_entity_poly.pdbx_seq_one_letter_code
_entity_poly.pdbx_strand_id
1 'polypeptide(L)'
;MLDKGLDAVPINPFVPESLGVSCLSSLSDLPNPAQTSISIVTQPSVTLHILQQAHTLGIFAAWQFIASINASYIHSNTTVQQTPP
;
A
#
# COMPACT_ATOMS: atom_id res chain seq x y z
N MET A 1 6.52 12.64 -1.01
CA MET A 1 7.47 12.55 -2.14
C MET A 1 7.43 13.84 -2.93
N LEU A 2 6.25 14.21 -3.44
CA LEU A 2 5.99 15.47 -4.14
C LEU A 2 6.45 16.71 -3.35
N ASP A 3 6.11 16.83 -2.06
CA ASP A 3 6.53 17.97 -1.22
C ASP A 3 8.06 18.10 -1.04
N LYS A 4 8.81 17.03 -1.34
CA LYS A 4 10.28 17.01 -1.31
C LYS A 4 10.91 17.25 -2.69
N GLY A 5 10.11 17.62 -3.69
CA GLY A 5 10.55 17.82 -5.07
C GLY A 5 10.90 16.53 -5.81
N LEU A 6 10.46 15.37 -5.32
CA LEU A 6 10.67 14.08 -5.99
C LEU A 6 9.51 13.81 -6.95
N ASP A 7 9.85 13.33 -8.15
CA ASP A 7 8.87 12.85 -9.11
C ASP A 7 8.20 11.57 -8.58
N ALA A 8 6.88 11.60 -8.47
CA ALA A 8 6.09 10.51 -7.94
C ALA A 8 4.68 10.55 -8.52
N VAL A 9 4.20 9.39 -8.95
CA VAL A 9 2.86 9.24 -9.51
C VAL A 9 2.07 8.29 -8.61
N PRO A 10 0.89 8.72 -8.09
CA PRO A 10 0.04 7.83 -7.30
C PRO A 10 -0.58 6.75 -8.21
N ILE A 11 -0.75 5.54 -7.67
CA ILE A 11 -1.41 4.43 -8.36
C ILE A 11 -2.58 3.97 -7.49
N ASN A 12 -3.80 4.19 -7.97
CA ASN A 12 -5.03 3.78 -7.31
C ASN A 12 -6.18 3.66 -8.33
N PRO A 13 -6.65 2.45 -8.65
CA PRO A 13 -7.69 2.26 -9.66
C PRO A 13 -9.07 2.83 -9.26
N PHE A 14 -9.29 3.16 -7.99
CA PHE A 14 -10.58 3.66 -7.49
C PHE A 14 -10.66 5.18 -7.43
N VAL A 15 -9.53 5.88 -7.61
CA VAL A 15 -9.44 7.33 -7.43
C VAL A 15 -8.67 7.90 -8.62
N PRO A 16 -9.30 8.69 -9.50
CA PRO A 16 -8.64 9.21 -10.72
C PRO A 16 -7.62 10.34 -10.44
N GLU A 17 -7.73 11.01 -9.29
CA GLU A 17 -6.86 12.12 -8.91
C GLU A 17 -6.66 12.15 -7.39
N SER A 18 -5.43 12.40 -6.95
CA SER A 18 -5.06 12.55 -5.55
C SER A 18 -4.12 13.74 -5.37
N LEU A 19 -4.46 14.65 -4.44
CA LEU A 19 -3.66 15.83 -4.12
C LEU A 19 -3.29 16.70 -5.35
N GLY A 20 -4.19 16.83 -6.34
CA GLY A 20 -3.92 17.61 -7.54
C GLY A 20 -3.12 16.88 -8.62
N VAL A 21 -2.85 15.58 -8.44
CA VAL A 21 -2.07 14.75 -9.36
C VAL A 21 -2.91 13.58 -9.86
N SER A 22 -2.87 13.35 -11.18
CA SER A 22 -3.56 12.20 -11.78
C SER A 22 -3.02 10.88 -11.24
N CYS A 23 -3.93 9.99 -10.89
CA CYS A 23 -3.59 8.64 -10.47
C CYS A 23 -3.58 7.69 -11.67
N LEU A 24 -2.62 6.78 -11.70
CA LEU A 24 -2.65 5.63 -12.60
C LEU A 24 -3.54 4.53 -12.03
N SER A 25 -4.12 3.72 -12.91
CA SER A 25 -4.93 2.56 -12.53
C SER A 25 -4.09 1.32 -12.21
N SER A 26 -2.93 1.18 -12.85
CA SER A 26 -2.10 -0.02 -12.78
C SER A 26 -0.60 0.29 -12.82
N LEU A 27 0.22 -0.64 -12.32
CA LEU A 27 1.67 -0.62 -12.50
C LEU A 27 2.08 -0.70 -13.98
N SER A 28 1.24 -1.31 -14.83
CA SER A 28 1.50 -1.40 -16.27
C SER A 28 1.39 -0.06 -17.00
N ASP A 29 0.74 0.93 -16.38
CA ASP A 29 0.60 2.27 -16.94
C ASP A 29 1.84 3.15 -16.65
N LEU A 30 2.83 2.61 -15.93
CA LEU A 30 4.10 3.31 -15.69
C LEU A 30 4.91 3.45 -16.98
N PRO A 31 5.46 4.64 -17.27
CA PRO A 31 6.20 4.88 -18.51
C PRO A 31 7.55 4.15 -18.57
N ASN A 32 8.21 3.95 -17.42
CA ASN A 32 9.52 3.28 -17.32
C ASN A 32 9.60 2.43 -16.03
N PRO A 33 8.88 1.30 -15.96
CA PRO A 33 8.79 0.50 -14.74
C PRO A 33 10.16 0.02 -14.24
N ALA A 34 11.07 -0.38 -15.14
CA ALA A 34 12.40 -0.86 -14.78
C ALA A 34 13.30 0.20 -14.10
N GLN A 35 13.01 1.48 -14.28
CA GLN A 35 13.73 2.60 -13.65
C GLN A 35 12.92 3.30 -12.56
N THR A 36 11.74 2.78 -12.23
CA THR A 36 10.83 3.39 -11.26
C THR A 36 10.83 2.56 -9.98
N SER A 37 11.08 3.20 -8.85
CA SER A 37 10.89 2.58 -7.53
C SER A 37 9.44 2.72 -7.09
N ILE A 38 8.89 1.70 -6.42
CA ILE A 38 7.52 1.74 -5.89
C ILE A 38 7.49 1.70 -4.37
N SER A 39 6.54 2.43 -3.78
CA SER A 39 6.20 2.38 -2.36
C SER A 39 4.77 1.87 -2.22
N ILE A 40 4.59 0.75 -1.53
CA ILE A 40 3.31 0.04 -1.45
C ILE A 40 2.67 0.30 -0.08
N VAL A 41 1.48 0.89 -0.10
CA VAL A 41 0.66 1.15 1.09
C VAL A 41 -0.72 0.53 0.87
N THR A 42 -0.78 -0.80 0.92
CA THR A 42 -2.01 -1.59 0.72
C THR A 42 -2.12 -2.69 1.77
N GLN A 43 -3.31 -3.30 1.88
CA GLN A 43 -3.52 -4.47 2.73
C GLN A 43 -2.62 -5.65 2.32
N PRO A 44 -2.25 -6.56 3.25
CA PRO A 44 -1.28 -7.64 2.98
C PRO A 44 -1.64 -8.53 1.78
N SER A 45 -2.92 -8.87 1.60
CA SER A 45 -3.39 -9.70 0.49
C SER A 45 -3.15 -9.05 -0.87
N VAL A 46 -3.32 -7.72 -0.95
CA VAL A 46 -3.11 -6.93 -2.17
C VAL A 46 -1.62 -6.69 -2.39
N THR A 47 -0.85 -6.46 -1.32
CA THR A 47 0.59 -6.22 -1.39
C THR A 47 1.33 -7.36 -2.09
N LEU A 48 1.01 -8.62 -1.79
CA LEU A 48 1.65 -9.77 -2.46
C LEU A 48 1.42 -9.76 -3.97
N HIS A 49 0.19 -9.46 -4.40
CA HIS A 49 -0.15 -9.38 -5.82
C HIS A 49 0.61 -8.25 -6.52
N ILE A 50 0.70 -7.08 -5.89
CA ILE A 50 1.45 -5.92 -6.41
C ILE A 50 2.94 -6.26 -6.56
N LEU A 51 3.54 -6.96 -5.60
CA LEU A 51 4.95 -7.37 -5.68
C LEU A 51 5.21 -8.36 -6.82
N GLN A 52 4.29 -9.30 -7.04
CA GLN A 52 4.39 -10.24 -8.16
C GLN A 52 4.32 -9.50 -9.50
N GLN A 53 3.37 -8.56 -9.65
CA GLN A 53 3.29 -7.72 -10.85
C GLN A 53 4.55 -6.88 -11.03
N ALA A 54 5.06 -6.25 -9.96
CA ALA A 54 6.26 -5.44 -9.99
C ALA A 54 7.48 -6.26 -10.45
N HIS A 55 7.63 -7.48 -9.94
CA HIS A 55 8.67 -8.42 -10.38
C HIS A 55 8.54 -8.75 -11.86
N THR A 56 7.33 -9.06 -12.34
CA THR A 56 7.08 -9.32 -13.77
C THR A 56 7.41 -8.13 -14.66
N LEU A 57 7.20 -6.90 -14.18
CA LEU A 57 7.49 -5.65 -14.90
C LEU A 57 8.95 -5.20 -14.78
N GLY A 58 9.80 -5.92 -14.03
CA GLY A 58 11.21 -5.59 -13.86
C GLY A 58 11.47 -4.43 -12.90
N ILE A 59 10.52 -4.10 -12.03
CA ILE A 59 10.69 -3.04 -11.00
C ILE A 59 11.72 -3.52 -9.96
N PHE A 60 12.85 -2.80 -9.87
CA PHE A 60 14.02 -3.25 -9.09
C PHE A 60 13.95 -2.91 -7.59
N ALA A 61 13.15 -1.91 -7.18
CA ALA A 61 13.07 -1.46 -5.79
C ALA A 61 11.62 -1.28 -5.32
N ALA A 62 11.21 -2.09 -4.33
CA ALA A 62 9.92 -2.00 -3.68
C ALA A 62 10.09 -1.75 -2.17
N TRP A 63 9.48 -0.68 -1.66
CA TRP A 63 9.37 -0.41 -0.22
C TRP A 63 7.96 -0.78 0.26
N GLN A 64 7.86 -1.53 1.36
CA GLN A 64 6.57 -1.96 1.93
C GLN A 64 6.35 -1.34 3.30
N PHE A 65 5.19 -0.72 3.49
CA PHE A 65 4.72 -0.30 4.81
C PHE A 65 3.70 -1.33 5.33
N ILE A 66 4.12 -2.24 6.20
CA ILE A 66 3.21 -3.21 6.82
C ILE A 66 2.53 -2.53 8.01
N ALA A 67 1.31 -2.05 7.82
CA ALA A 67 0.43 -1.77 8.95
C ALA A 67 -0.10 -3.12 9.49
N SER A 68 0.16 -3.35 10.77
CA SER A 68 -0.13 -4.53 11.59
C SER A 68 -1.22 -5.50 11.09
N ILE A 69 -0.85 -6.78 11.03
CA ILE A 69 -1.77 -7.92 10.89
C ILE A 69 -2.42 -8.24 12.25
N ASN A 70 -3.76 -8.32 12.27
CA ASN A 70 -4.66 -8.87 13.30
C ASN A 70 -5.12 -7.96 14.46
N ALA A 71 -6.38 -7.48 14.39
CA ALA A 71 -7.14 -6.97 15.54
C ALA A 71 -8.12 -8.01 16.15
N SER A 72 -8.23 -9.22 15.59
CA SER A 72 -9.23 -10.23 16.01
C SER A 72 -8.71 -11.34 16.95
N TYR A 73 -7.48 -11.25 17.46
CA TYR A 73 -6.91 -12.23 18.40
C TYR A 73 -6.69 -11.72 19.84
N ILE A 74 -7.15 -10.50 20.15
CA ILE A 74 -6.95 -9.86 21.46
C ILE A 74 -8.27 -9.55 22.17
N HIS A 75 -9.27 -10.45 22.18
CA HIS A 75 -10.43 -10.32 23.09
C HIS A 75 -11.05 -11.68 23.47
N SER A 76 -10.29 -12.57 24.10
CA SER A 76 -10.90 -13.64 24.90
C SER A 76 -9.93 -14.21 25.93
N ASN A 77 -9.39 -13.36 26.81
CA ASN A 77 -8.85 -13.76 28.11
C ASN A 77 -8.63 -12.55 29.06
N THR A 78 -9.65 -11.71 29.20
CA THR A 78 -9.71 -10.77 30.33
C THR A 78 -11.10 -10.79 30.92
N THR A 79 -11.44 -11.92 31.53
CA THR A 79 -12.44 -11.95 32.60
C THR A 79 -11.82 -11.28 33.81
N VAL A 80 -12.07 -9.98 33.97
CA VAL A 80 -12.04 -9.33 35.29
C VAL A 80 -13.43 -8.75 35.50
N GLN A 81 -14.09 -9.29 36.51
CA GLN A 81 -15.39 -8.88 37.00
C GLN A 81 -15.44 -7.38 37.27
N GLN A 82 -16.47 -6.71 36.77
CA GLN A 82 -17.06 -5.54 37.41
C GLN A 82 -18.58 -5.71 37.42
N THR A 83 -19.15 -5.82 38.62
CA THR A 83 -20.58 -5.88 38.90
C THR A 83 -21.16 -4.45 38.91
N PRO A 84 -22.33 -4.19 38.31
CA PRO A 84 -22.96 -2.85 38.30
C PRO A 84 -23.84 -2.62 39.56
N PRO A 85 -24.29 -1.37 39.81
CA PRO A 85 -24.51 -0.79 41.15
C PRO A 85 -25.77 -1.24 41.89
#